data_AF-V7CHP7-F1
#
_entry.id   AF-V7CHP7-F1
#
_cell.length_a   1.000
_cell.length_b   1.000
_cell.length_c   1.000
_cell.angle_alpha   90.00
_cell.angle_beta   90.00
_cell.angle_gamma   90.00
#
_symmetry.space_group_name_H-M   'P 1'
#
loop_
_entity.id
_entity.type
_entity.pdbx_description
1 polymer ?
#
loop_
_entity_poly.entity_id
_entity_poly.type
_entity_poly.pdbx_seq_one_letter_code
_entity_poly.pdbx_strand_id
1 'polypeptide(L)'
;MCLNTKFFLARTFLDIIPYLNTYVGRTIRYLDLITRANDTIKLNLEENKIVEFIKFDVGNVVMVTGVRNRGRVGVIKSREKNKGCFETIHVQDATGHEFATRLGNVFTIGKGTRVSLPKGKGIELSIIEEARKKISAQQATAT
;
A
#
# COMPACT_ATOMS: atom_id res chain seq x y z
N MET A 1 4.94 2.37 19.19
CA MET A 1 5.11 2.51 17.70
C MET A 1 4.06 1.65 16.98
N CYS A 2 3.41 2.13 15.92
CA CYS A 2 2.40 1.34 15.16
C CYS A 2 2.96 0.88 13.81
N LEU A 3 2.74 -0.39 13.46
CA LEU A 3 3.11 -0.93 12.16
C LEU A 3 1.84 -1.20 11.35
N ASN A 4 1.81 -0.70 10.13
CA ASN A 4 0.80 -1.08 9.16
C ASN A 4 1.29 -2.31 8.41
N THR A 5 0.49 -3.37 8.39
CA THR A 5 0.83 -4.59 7.66
C THR A 5 -0.33 -5.00 6.77
N LYS A 6 -0.03 -5.27 5.50
CA LYS A 6 -0.96 -5.89 4.56
C LYS A 6 -1.10 -7.35 4.92
N PHE A 7 -2.32 -7.83 4.81
CA PHE A 7 -2.61 -9.22 5.01
C PHE A 7 -2.72 -10.01 3.71
N PHE A 8 -2.09 -11.19 3.69
CA PHE A 8 -2.01 -12.04 2.50
C PHE A 8 -3.08 -13.14 2.45
N LEU A 9 -3.44 -13.80 3.56
CA LEU A 9 -4.27 -15.02 3.49
C LEU A 9 -4.96 -15.42 4.82
N ALA A 10 -6.29 -15.25 4.92
CA ALA A 10 -7.09 -15.76 6.05
C ALA A 10 -7.29 -17.25 5.85
N ARG A 11 -6.76 -18.05 6.77
CA ARG A 11 -6.91 -19.50 6.75
C ARG A 11 -7.51 -19.95 8.07
N THR A 12 -8.52 -20.80 7.95
CA THR A 12 -8.94 -21.72 9.02
C THR A 12 -8.23 -23.04 8.71
N PHE A 13 -7.31 -23.48 9.55
CA PHE A 13 -6.65 -24.78 9.38
C PHE A 13 -7.02 -25.67 10.56
N LEU A 14 -7.75 -26.74 10.23
CA LEU A 14 -8.25 -27.84 11.06
C LEU A 14 -8.99 -27.57 12.37
N ASP A 15 -8.93 -26.39 12.96
CA ASP A 15 -9.68 -26.05 14.18
C ASP A 15 -10.32 -24.68 14.04
N ILE A 16 -11.46 -24.52 14.72
CA ILE A 16 -12.53 -23.50 14.63
C ILE A 16 -12.07 -22.02 14.76
N ILE A 17 -10.77 -21.76 14.91
CA ILE A 17 -10.22 -20.44 15.25
C ILE A 17 -9.61 -19.75 14.00
N PRO A 18 -10.17 -18.61 13.56
CA PRO A 18 -9.61 -17.85 12.43
C PRO A 18 -8.29 -17.17 12.82
N TYR A 19 -7.30 -17.24 11.93
CA TYR A 19 -6.02 -16.56 12.10
C TYR A 19 -5.54 -15.85 10.82
N LEU A 20 -4.66 -14.87 11.03
CA LEU A 20 -4.18 -13.92 10.03
C LEU A 20 -2.64 -13.85 10.02
N ASN A 21 -2.04 -14.33 8.93
CA ASN A 21 -0.63 -14.14 8.54
C ASN A 21 -0.34 -12.79 7.86
N THR A 22 0.21 -11.85 8.63
CA THR A 22 0.70 -10.57 8.10
C THR A 22 1.91 -10.73 7.16
N TYR A 23 2.15 -9.75 6.29
CA TYR A 23 3.34 -9.68 5.43
C TYR A 23 4.67 -9.74 6.21
N VAL A 24 4.66 -9.36 7.49
CA VAL A 24 5.84 -9.31 8.36
C VAL A 24 6.06 -10.66 9.09
N GLY A 25 5.35 -11.71 8.69
CA GLY A 25 5.49 -13.05 9.26
C GLY A 25 4.86 -13.22 10.64
N ARG A 26 4.07 -12.24 11.11
CA ARG A 26 3.31 -12.36 12.37
C ARG A 26 1.97 -13.03 12.11
N THR A 27 1.61 -13.97 12.98
CA THR A 27 0.30 -14.64 12.98
C THR A 27 -0.55 -14.08 14.10
N ILE A 28 -1.68 -13.47 13.76
CA ILE A 28 -2.65 -12.94 14.72
C ILE A 28 -3.83 -13.90 14.77
N ARG A 29 -4.20 -14.33 15.98
CA ARG A 29 -5.32 -15.24 16.23
C ARG A 29 -6.54 -14.45 16.69
N TYR A 30 -7.74 -15.01 16.51
CA TYR A 30 -9.03 -14.41 16.92
C TYR A 30 -9.33 -13.11 16.17
N LEU A 31 -9.54 -13.21 14.87
CA LEU A 31 -9.98 -12.07 14.08
C LEU A 31 -11.50 -11.95 13.99
N ASP A 32 -11.92 -10.68 13.91
CA ASP A 32 -13.28 -10.31 13.55
C ASP A 32 -13.60 -10.71 12.11
N LEU A 33 -14.83 -11.19 11.88
CA LEU A 33 -15.34 -11.71 10.61
C LEU A 33 -15.34 -10.67 9.46
N ILE A 34 -15.11 -9.39 9.76
CA ILE A 34 -15.21 -8.27 8.82
C ILE A 34 -14.00 -8.19 7.88
N THR A 35 -12.85 -8.76 8.26
CA THR A 35 -11.60 -8.62 7.49
C THR A 35 -11.57 -9.51 6.26
N ARG A 36 -11.18 -8.94 5.11
CA ARG A 36 -10.97 -9.67 3.85
C ARG A 36 -9.48 -9.72 3.49
N ALA A 37 -9.13 -10.65 2.60
CA ALA A 37 -7.77 -10.73 2.07
C ALA A 37 -7.40 -9.41 1.36
N ASN A 38 -6.15 -8.97 1.54
CA ASN A 38 -5.56 -7.72 1.03
C ASN A 38 -5.94 -6.43 1.76
N ASP A 39 -6.74 -6.51 2.82
CA ASP A 39 -6.92 -5.39 3.75
C ASP A 39 -5.63 -5.13 4.54
N THR A 40 -5.52 -3.91 5.07
CA THR A 40 -4.39 -3.49 5.89
C THR A 40 -4.82 -3.31 7.33
N ILE A 41 -3.97 -3.74 8.25
CA ILE A 41 -4.23 -3.68 9.69
C ILE A 41 -3.17 -2.81 10.35
N LYS A 42 -3.61 -1.94 11.25
CA LYS A 42 -2.74 -1.18 12.12
C LYS A 42 -2.54 -1.95 13.42
N LEU A 43 -1.31 -2.37 13.67
CA LEU A 43 -0.92 -3.11 14.86
C LEU A 43 -0.15 -2.20 15.80
N ASN A 44 -0.54 -2.20 17.07
CA ASN A 44 0.28 -1.61 18.13
C ASN A 44 1.35 -2.64 18.54
N LEU A 45 2.62 -2.26 18.48
CA LEU A 45 3.73 -3.19 18.77
C LEU A 45 3.84 -3.53 20.26
N GLU A 46 3.36 -2.65 21.12
CA GLU A 46 3.49 -2.82 22.57
C GLU A 46 2.44 -3.80 23.11
N GLU A 47 1.19 -3.65 22.67
CA GLU A 47 0.08 -4.49 23.13
C GLU A 47 -0.16 -5.71 22.24
N ASN A 48 0.47 -5.77 21.05
CA ASN A 48 0.19 -6.77 20.01
C ASN A 48 -1.31 -6.88 19.63
N LYS A 49 -2.08 -5.83 19.90
CA LYS A 49 -3.50 -5.72 19.56
C LYS A 49 -3.70 -4.98 18.25
N ILE A 50 -4.82 -5.31 17.60
CA ILE A 50 -5.29 -4.62 16.42
C ILE A 50 -5.95 -3.31 16.87
N VAL A 51 -5.42 -2.19 16.40
CA VAL A 51 -6.00 -0.87 16.70
C VAL A 51 -7.07 -0.52 15.68
N GLU A 52 -6.81 -0.81 14.41
CA GLU A 52 -7.67 -0.36 13.34
C GLU A 52 -7.55 -1.20 12.07
N PHE A 53 -8.68 -1.33 11.37
CA PHE A 53 -8.80 -2.02 10.10
C PHE A 53 -8.98 -1.01 8.96
N ILE A 54 -8.21 -1.19 7.89
CA ILE A 54 -8.28 -0.38 6.67
C ILE A 54 -8.72 -1.31 5.54
N LYS A 55 -9.96 -1.12 5.08
CA LYS A 55 -10.51 -1.88 3.96
C LYS A 55 -9.83 -1.50 2.65
N PHE A 56 -9.60 -2.47 1.79
CA PHE A 56 -9.16 -2.25 0.42
C PHE A 56 -10.37 -1.89 -0.45
N ASP A 57 -10.51 -0.61 -0.78
CA ASP A 57 -11.61 -0.08 -1.59
C ASP A 57 -11.13 1.02 -2.55
N VAL A 58 -11.94 1.28 -3.59
CA VAL A 58 -11.69 2.35 -4.56
C VAL A 58 -11.69 3.70 -3.85
N GLY A 59 -10.76 4.58 -4.22
CA GLY A 59 -10.58 5.87 -3.57
C GLY A 59 -9.69 5.86 -2.33
N ASN A 60 -9.13 4.72 -1.94
CA ASN A 60 -8.10 4.67 -0.89
C ASN A 60 -6.69 4.90 -1.48
N VAL A 61 -5.82 5.52 -0.68
CA VAL A 61 -4.42 5.73 -1.03
C VAL A 61 -3.65 4.42 -0.86
N VAL A 62 -2.87 4.09 -1.87
CA VAL A 62 -2.04 2.89 -1.94
C VAL A 62 -0.61 3.23 -2.32
N MET A 63 0.30 2.40 -1.82
CA MET A 63 1.70 2.37 -2.22
C MET A 63 1.98 1.09 -2.98
N VAL A 64 2.80 1.20 -4.02
CA VAL A 64 3.28 0.03 -4.76
C VAL A 64 4.57 -0.48 -4.14
N THR A 65 4.62 -1.78 -3.83
CA THR A 65 5.78 -2.40 -3.15
C THR A 65 6.78 -3.06 -4.08
N GLY A 66 6.45 -3.28 -5.37
CA GLY A 66 7.32 -4.03 -6.29
C GLY A 66 7.21 -3.64 -7.77
N VAL A 67 8.08 -4.27 -8.58
CA VAL A 67 8.20 -4.08 -10.05
C VAL A 67 8.64 -2.65 -10.41
N ARG A 68 8.32 -2.20 -11.63
CA ARG A 68 8.75 -0.91 -12.20
C ARG A 68 8.19 0.29 -11.43
N ASN A 69 6.98 0.17 -10.89
CA ASN A 69 6.28 1.26 -10.22
C ASN A 69 6.55 1.27 -8.69
N ARG A 70 7.60 0.59 -8.22
CA ARG A 70 7.89 0.47 -6.77
C ARG A 70 8.10 1.84 -6.13
N GLY A 71 7.48 2.04 -4.97
CA GLY A 71 7.59 3.27 -4.19
C GLY A 71 6.66 4.39 -4.64
N ARG A 72 5.89 4.18 -5.73
CA ARG A 72 4.85 5.13 -6.14
C ARG A 72 3.64 5.07 -5.21
N VAL A 73 3.03 6.23 -4.98
CA VAL A 73 1.87 6.38 -4.10
C VAL A 73 0.76 7.13 -4.82
N GLY A 74 -0.40 6.50 -4.92
CA GLY A 74 -1.55 7.06 -5.60
C GLY A 74 -2.88 6.55 -5.05
N VAL A 75 -3.97 7.01 -5.64
CA VAL A 75 -5.33 6.63 -5.31
C VAL A 75 -5.83 5.58 -6.28
N ILE A 76 -6.50 4.54 -5.78
CA ILE A 76 -7.14 3.53 -6.65
C ILE A 76 -8.31 4.18 -7.39
N LYS A 77 -8.28 4.17 -8.73
CA LYS A 77 -9.40 4.58 -9.58
C LYS A 77 -10.36 3.44 -9.88
N SER A 78 -9.83 2.30 -10.32
CA SER A 78 -10.63 1.18 -10.76
C SER A 78 -9.92 -0.14 -10.51
N ARG A 79 -10.75 -1.18 -10.41
CA ARG A 79 -10.35 -2.56 -10.11
C ARG A 79 -10.92 -3.46 -11.19
N GLU A 80 -10.05 -4.04 -11.99
CA GLU A 80 -10.43 -4.98 -13.06
C GLU A 80 -10.27 -6.41 -12.58
N LYS A 81 -11.40 -7.06 -12.33
CA LYS A 81 -11.45 -8.45 -11.89
C LYS A 81 -11.68 -9.38 -13.07
N ASN A 82 -10.62 -10.03 -13.54
CA ASN A 82 -10.69 -11.05 -14.58
C ASN A 82 -10.74 -12.45 -13.96
N LYS A 83 -11.69 -13.29 -14.38
CA LYS A 83 -11.78 -14.68 -13.92
C LYS A 83 -10.59 -15.48 -14.47
N GLY A 84 -9.80 -16.09 -13.58
CA GLY A 84 -8.65 -16.93 -13.96
C GLY A 84 -7.35 -16.18 -14.25
N CYS A 85 -7.34 -14.84 -14.18
CA CYS A 85 -6.13 -14.03 -14.31
C CYS A 85 -5.89 -13.17 -13.06
N PHE A 86 -4.72 -12.55 -12.99
CA PHE A 86 -4.39 -11.59 -11.95
C PHE A 86 -5.32 -10.39 -12.03
N GLU A 87 -5.70 -9.90 -10.86
CA GLU A 87 -6.48 -8.69 -10.73
C GLU A 87 -5.61 -7.45 -10.97
N THR A 88 -6.02 -6.62 -11.92
CA THR A 88 -5.34 -5.40 -12.30
C THR A 88 -5.99 -4.22 -11.59
N ILE A 89 -5.17 -3.39 -10.96
CA ILE A 89 -5.58 -2.19 -10.26
C ILE A 89 -5.01 -0.99 -11.00
N HIS A 90 -5.89 -0.08 -11.39
CA HIS A 90 -5.50 1.20 -11.96
C HIS A 90 -5.41 2.24 -10.86
N VAL A 91 -4.25 2.86 -10.76
CA VAL A 91 -3.88 3.82 -9.72
C VAL A 91 -3.52 5.14 -10.38
N GLN A 92 -3.98 6.24 -9.78
CA GLN A 92 -3.62 7.58 -10.20
C GLN A 92 -2.77 8.26 -9.12
N ASP A 93 -1.60 8.76 -9.51
CA ASP A 93 -0.74 9.57 -8.66
C ASP A 93 -1.32 10.98 -8.45
N ALA A 94 -0.78 11.71 -7.47
CA ALA A 94 -1.18 13.10 -7.21
C ALA A 94 -0.91 14.06 -8.38
N THR A 95 0.04 13.73 -9.28
CA THR A 95 0.35 14.48 -10.49
C THR A 95 -0.57 14.16 -11.67
N GLY A 96 -1.51 13.23 -11.49
CA GLY A 96 -2.46 12.83 -12.53
C GLY A 96 -1.97 11.69 -13.43
N HIS A 97 -0.73 11.23 -13.28
CA HIS A 97 -0.22 10.06 -13.99
C HIS A 97 -0.97 8.79 -13.56
N GLU A 98 -1.38 7.99 -14.54
CA GLU A 98 -2.10 6.74 -14.31
C GLU A 98 -1.22 5.55 -14.65
N PHE A 99 -1.25 4.53 -13.79
CA PHE A 99 -0.50 3.30 -14.00
C PHE A 99 -1.26 2.10 -13.44
N ALA A 100 -0.99 0.94 -14.02
CA ALA A 100 -1.58 -0.33 -13.63
C ALA A 100 -0.60 -1.18 -12.80
N THR A 101 -1.12 -1.85 -11.77
CA THR A 101 -0.36 -2.83 -10.99
C THR A 101 -1.20 -4.05 -10.66
N ARG A 102 -0.52 -5.18 -10.37
CA ARG A 102 -1.18 -6.39 -9.88
C ARG A 102 -1.54 -6.24 -8.40
N LEU A 103 -2.66 -6.82 -7.98
CA LEU A 103 -3.12 -6.79 -6.58
C LEU A 103 -2.11 -7.28 -5.54
N GLY A 104 -1.23 -8.23 -5.89
CA GLY A 104 -0.15 -8.67 -4.99
C GLY A 104 0.78 -7.53 -4.55
N ASN A 105 1.05 -6.59 -5.44
CA ASN A 105 2.06 -5.53 -5.26
C ASN A 105 1.52 -4.21 -4.71
N VAL A 106 0.23 -4.17 -4.36
CA VAL A 106 -0.44 -2.96 -3.86
C VAL A 106 -0.59 -3.03 -2.35
N PHE A 107 -0.21 -1.97 -1.64
CA PHE A 107 -0.31 -1.85 -0.20
C PHE A 107 -1.16 -0.64 0.19
N THR A 108 -2.24 -0.85 0.92
CA THR A 108 -3.15 0.24 1.34
C THR A 108 -2.57 1.02 2.50
N ILE A 109 -2.47 2.33 2.35
CA ILE A 109 -2.09 3.24 3.45
C ILE A 109 -3.35 3.76 4.17
N GLY A 110 -4.48 3.85 3.43
CA GLY A 110 -5.79 4.29 3.93
C GLY A 110 -6.14 5.73 3.58
N LYS A 111 -7.26 6.25 4.10
CA LYS A 111 -7.65 7.65 3.94
C LYS A 111 -6.90 8.50 4.99
N GLY A 112 -5.88 9.23 4.55
CA GLY A 112 -5.07 10.15 5.38
C GLY A 112 -3.61 9.72 5.56
N THR A 113 -2.80 10.63 6.11
CA THR A 113 -1.36 10.44 6.40
C THR A 113 -1.14 9.68 7.70
N ARG A 114 -1.55 8.41 7.75
CA ARG A 114 -1.23 7.53 8.90
C ARG A 114 0.21 7.04 8.88
N VAL A 115 0.83 7.04 7.70
CA VAL A 115 2.23 6.68 7.49
C VAL A 115 2.94 7.90 6.92
N SER A 116 4.06 8.29 7.52
CA SER A 116 4.92 9.35 7.00
C SER A 116 5.52 8.89 5.67
N LEU A 117 5.27 9.67 4.61
CA LEU A 117 5.87 9.42 3.31
C LEU A 117 7.29 10.01 3.24
N PRO A 118 8.21 9.39 2.48
CA PRO A 118 9.52 9.97 2.21
C PRO A 118 9.40 11.28 1.42
N LYS A 119 10.48 12.07 1.34
CA LYS A 119 10.49 13.45 0.77
C LYS A 119 9.87 13.58 -0.63
N GLY A 120 9.87 12.52 -1.44
CA GLY A 120 9.24 12.50 -2.76
C GLY A 120 7.73 12.23 -2.78
N LYS A 121 7.10 11.99 -1.61
CA LYS A 121 5.68 11.59 -1.45
C LYS A 121 5.24 10.41 -2.34
N GLY A 122 6.20 9.62 -2.85
CA GLY A 122 5.93 8.55 -3.80
C GLY A 122 5.55 9.01 -5.20
N ILE A 123 5.99 10.20 -5.61
CA ILE A 123 5.78 10.70 -6.98
C ILE A 123 7.06 10.45 -7.77
N GLU A 124 6.95 9.69 -8.86
CA GLU A 124 8.03 9.56 -9.84
C GLU A 124 7.93 10.71 -10.85
N LEU A 125 8.99 11.51 -10.92
CA LEU A 125 9.09 12.60 -11.88
C LEU A 125 9.56 12.06 -13.23
N SER A 126 9.19 12.74 -14.30
CA SER A 126 9.74 12.39 -15.62
C SER A 126 11.24 12.66 -15.68
N ILE A 127 11.96 11.95 -16.55
CA ILE A 127 13.42 12.08 -16.73
C ILE A 127 13.81 13.55 -16.96
N ILE A 128 12.99 14.29 -17.71
CA ILE A 128 13.21 15.70 -18.03
C ILE A 128 13.04 16.58 -16.79
N GLU A 129 12.00 16.34 -15.99
CA GLU A 129 11.75 17.08 -14.75
C GLU A 129 12.82 16.79 -13.69
N GLU A 130 13.27 15.54 -13.58
CA GLU A 130 14.38 15.19 -12.70
C GLU A 130 15.68 15.90 -13.11
N ALA A 131 15.99 15.93 -14.40
CA ALA A 131 17.16 16.63 -14.93
C ALA A 131 17.09 18.14 -14.61
N ARG A 132 15.95 18.78 -14.87
CA ARG A 132 15.73 20.20 -14.53
C ARG A 132 15.88 20.46 -13.04
N LYS A 133 15.32 19.60 -12.19
CA LYS A 133 15.41 19.73 -10.73
C LYS A 133 16.84 19.57 -10.22
N LYS A 134 17.63 18.68 -10.83
CA LYS A 134 19.06 18.53 -10.52
C LYS A 134 19.87 19.75 -10.93
N ILE A 135 19.63 20.29 -12.13
CA ILE A 135 20.29 21.51 -12.63
C ILE A 135 19.94 22.71 -11.74
N SER A 136 18.66 22.90 -11.40
CA SER A 136 18.23 23.99 -10.52
C SER A 136 18.81 23.86 -9.11
N ALA A 137 18.93 22.64 -8.59
CA ALA A 137 19.55 22.40 -7.28
C ALA A 137 21.05 22.72 -7.31
N GLN A 138 21.75 22.35 -8.38
CA GLN A 138 23.18 22.68 -8.57
C GLN A 138 23.42 24.19 -8.68
N GLN A 139 22.55 24.91 -9.38
CA GLN A 139 22.62 26.38 -9.49
C GLN A 139 22.38 27.06 -8.14
N ALA A 140 21.44 26.56 -7.34
CA ALA A 140 21.16 27.09 -6.00
C ALA A 140 22.28 26.85 -4.99
N THR A 141 23.11 25.82 -5.17
CA THR A 141 24.29 25.57 -4.33
C THR A 141 25.57 26.28 -4.79
N ALA A 142 25.58 26.81 -6.02
CA ALA A 142 26.71 27.53 -6.59
C ALA A 142 26.68 29.04 -6.31
N THR A 143 25.66 29.51 -5.59
CA THR A 143 25.51 30.90 -5.12
C THR A 143 25.61 30.90 -3.60
#